data_AF-A0A932D2M3-F1
#
_entry.id   AF-A0A932D2M3-F1
#
_cell.length_a   1.000
_cell.length_b   1.000
_cell.length_c   1.000
_cell.angle_alpha   90.00
_cell.angle_beta   90.00
_cell.angle_gamma   90.00
#
_symmetry.space_group_name_H-M   'P 1'
#
loop_
_entity.id
_entity.type
_entity.pdbx_description
1 polymer ?
#
loop_
_entity_poly.entity_id
_entity_poly.type
_entity_poly.pdbx_seq_one_letter_code
_entity_poly.pdbx_strand_id
1 'polypeptide(L)'
;MLKDLSRIFGAVNLAYGVALGVIILEVLPARHMVVDVLGTVSSLVLLASGLALLARAPWARRAGQAAAGVLLAFGMIVLVGIILSIGFLHGIYGAVGEGGTAVLSLLVALLVPYLLVLPIVELAHFRRLASGT
;
A
#
# COMPACT_ATOMS: atom_id res chain seq x y z
N MET A 1 16.88 -14.02 -13.16
CA MET A 1 16.11 -14.12 -11.91
C MET A 1 16.10 -12.85 -11.07
N LEU A 2 17.23 -12.39 -10.49
CA LEU A 2 17.24 -11.16 -9.66
C LEU A 2 16.88 -9.87 -10.44
N LYS A 3 17.28 -9.77 -11.72
CA LYS A 3 16.98 -8.62 -12.60
C LYS A 3 15.50 -8.52 -12.99
N ASP A 4 14.77 -9.63 -12.94
CA ASP A 4 13.37 -9.70 -13.35
C ASP A 4 12.46 -9.19 -12.22
N LEU A 5 12.85 -9.45 -10.97
CA LEU A 5 12.08 -9.06 -9.79
C LEU A 5 12.00 -7.54 -9.59
N SER A 6 13.11 -6.82 -9.81
CA SER A 6 13.10 -5.35 -9.68
C SER A 6 12.19 -4.66 -10.70
N ARG A 7 12.01 -5.24 -11.89
CA ARG A 7 11.06 -4.73 -12.89
C ARG A 7 9.62 -4.97 -12.46
N ILE A 8 9.34 -6.14 -11.89
CA ILE A 8 8.01 -6.48 -11.35
C ILE A 8 7.67 -5.50 -10.22
N PHE A 9 8.55 -5.31 -9.24
CA PHE A 9 8.33 -4.33 -8.17
C PHE A 9 8.19 -2.90 -8.72
N GLY A 10 8.99 -2.54 -9.73
CA GLY A 10 8.85 -1.24 -10.40
C GLY A 10 7.48 -1.03 -11.04
N ALA A 11 6.98 -2.04 -11.75
CA ALA A 11 5.65 -2.01 -12.38
C ALA A 11 4.52 -1.99 -11.33
N VAL A 12 4.64 -2.77 -10.26
CA VAL A 12 3.66 -2.80 -9.16
C VAL A 12 3.63 -1.45 -8.44
N ASN A 13 4.78 -0.85 -8.13
CA ASN A 13 4.84 0.46 -7.49
C ASN A 13 4.25 1.56 -8.38
N LEU A 14 4.47 1.51 -9.69
CA LEU A 14 3.79 2.40 -10.63
C LEU A 14 2.28 2.20 -10.62
N ALA A 15 1.82 0.96 -10.73
CA ALA A 15 0.39 0.64 -10.74
C ALA A 15 -0.30 1.10 -9.45
N TYR A 16 0.29 0.83 -8.28
CA TYR A 16 -0.23 1.33 -7.01
C TYR A 16 -0.14 2.84 -6.87
N GLY A 17 0.95 3.46 -7.31
CA GLY A 17 1.11 4.92 -7.29
C GLY A 17 -0.01 5.61 -8.07
N VAL A 18 -0.29 5.14 -9.30
CA VAL A 18 -1.39 5.63 -10.12
C VAL A 18 -2.73 5.35 -9.47
N ALA A 19 -3.01 4.10 -9.09
CA ALA A 19 -4.29 3.72 -8.51
C ALA A 19 -4.60 4.53 -7.24
N LEU A 20 -3.63 4.67 -6.34
CA LEU A 20 -3.78 5.42 -5.10
C LEU A 20 -3.99 6.91 -5.36
N GLY A 21 -3.26 7.49 -6.33
CA GLY A 21 -3.46 8.88 -6.75
C GLY A 21 -4.87 9.12 -7.31
N VAL A 22 -5.33 8.26 -8.23
CA VAL A 22 -6.68 8.35 -8.83
C VAL A 22 -7.77 8.16 -7.77
N ILE A 23 -7.62 7.14 -6.91
CA ILE A 23 -8.62 6.86 -5.88
C ILE A 23 -8.79 8.06 -4.94
N ILE A 24 -7.68 8.65 -4.48
CA ILE A 24 -7.72 9.73 -3.50
C ILE A 24 -8.16 11.05 -4.12
N LEU A 25 -7.70 11.34 -5.35
CA LEU A 25 -7.95 12.64 -5.97
C LEU A 25 -9.27 12.69 -6.74
N GLU A 26 -9.78 11.58 -7.26
CA GLU A 26 -10.97 11.56 -8.13
C GLU A 26 -12.12 10.72 -7.57
N VAL A 27 -11.83 9.57 -6.95
CA VAL A 27 -12.88 8.62 -6.53
C VAL A 27 -13.42 8.96 -5.14
N LEU A 28 -12.59 9.48 -4.23
CA LEU A 28 -12.98 9.76 -2.86
C LEU A 28 -13.88 11.01 -2.80
N PRO A 29 -15.18 10.89 -2.46
CA PRO A 29 -16.08 12.03 -2.42
C PRO A 29 -15.83 12.93 -1.21
N ALA A 30 -15.36 12.35 -0.10
CA ALA A 30 -15.03 13.05 1.12
C ALA A 30 -13.58 13.56 1.05
N ARG A 31 -13.41 14.85 0.75
CA ARG A 31 -12.09 15.50 0.71
C ARG A 31 -11.66 15.91 2.11
N HIS A 32 -10.61 15.28 2.62
CA HIS A 32 -9.96 15.65 3.86
C HIS A 32 -8.49 15.94 3.59
N MET A 33 -8.05 17.16 3.92
CA MET A 33 -6.69 17.61 3.65
C MET A 33 -5.61 16.62 4.14
N VAL A 34 -5.80 15.99 5.30
CA VAL A 34 -4.87 14.99 5.83
C VAL A 34 -4.79 13.76 4.93
N VAL A 35 -5.92 13.25 4.46
CA VAL A 35 -6.00 12.09 3.57
C VAL A 35 -5.41 12.44 2.20
N ASP A 36 -5.77 13.62 1.67
CA ASP A 36 -5.32 14.09 0.36
C ASP A 36 -3.80 14.28 0.33
N VAL A 37 -3.22 14.90 1.36
CA VAL A 37 -1.77 15.13 1.46
C VAL A 37 -1.02 13.82 1.62
N LEU A 38 -1.40 12.99 2.61
CA LEU A 38 -0.72 11.71 2.86
C LEU A 38 -0.84 10.78 1.65
N GLY A 39 -2.02 10.75 1.04
CA GLY A 39 -2.31 10.02 -0.17
C GLY A 39 -1.45 10.46 -1.35
N THR A 40 -1.43 11.76 -1.63
CA THR A 40 -0.65 12.34 -2.73
C THR A 40 0.83 12.07 -2.54
N VAL A 41 1.37 12.30 -1.34
CA VAL A 41 2.77 12.01 -1.03
C VAL A 41 3.08 10.53 -1.22
N SER A 42 2.20 9.64 -0.75
CA SER A 42 2.38 8.20 -0.90
C SER A 42 2.37 7.77 -2.37
N SER A 43 1.44 8.31 -3.15
CA SER A 43 1.35 8.11 -4.60
C SER A 43 2.63 8.56 -5.30
N LEU A 44 3.13 9.76 -5.00
CA LEU A 44 4.36 10.29 -5.60
C LEU A 44 5.59 9.45 -5.25
N VAL A 45 5.71 8.98 -4.01
CA VAL A 45 6.81 8.10 -3.59
C VAL A 45 6.76 6.77 -4.36
N LEU A 46 5.57 6.18 -4.51
CA LEU A 46 5.37 4.94 -5.28
C LEU A 46 5.71 5.13 -6.76
N LEU A 47 5.24 6.21 -7.38
CA LEU A 47 5.55 6.55 -8.78
C LEU A 47 7.05 6.77 -8.97
N ALA A 48 7.68 7.56 -8.11
CA ALA A 48 9.12 7.85 -8.18
C ALA A 48 9.94 6.56 -8.01
N SER A 49 9.55 5.68 -7.09
CA SER A 49 10.17 4.37 -6.91
C SER A 49 10.01 3.47 -8.14
N GLY A 50 8.80 3.37 -8.68
CA GLY A 50 8.53 2.55 -9.85
C GLY A 50 9.33 3.02 -11.07
N LEU A 51 9.37 4.32 -11.32
CA LEU A 51 10.19 4.92 -12.37
C LEU A 51 11.69 4.66 -12.15
N ALA A 52 12.19 4.86 -10.92
CA ALA A 52 13.59 4.64 -10.61
C ALA A 52 14.01 3.17 -10.80
N LEU A 53 13.16 2.22 -10.39
CA LEU A 53 13.40 0.78 -10.55
C LEU A 53 13.38 0.35 -12.02
N LEU A 54 12.44 0.86 -12.82
CA LEU A 54 12.38 0.58 -14.25
C LEU A 54 13.54 1.21 -15.04
N ALA A 55 13.90 2.44 -14.70
CA ALA A 55 15.03 3.18 -15.31
C ALA A 55 16.40 2.71 -14.81
N ARG A 56 16.45 1.82 -13.80
CA ARG A 56 17.67 1.34 -13.13
C ARG A 56 18.53 2.48 -12.59
N ALA A 57 17.89 3.49 -12.02
CA ALA A 57 18.58 4.65 -11.48
C ALA A 57 19.48 4.24 -10.28
N PRO A 58 20.59 4.96 -10.01
CA PRO A 58 21.50 4.62 -8.91
C PRO A 58 20.83 4.71 -7.52
N TRP A 59 19.74 5.48 -7.42
CA TRP A 59 18.95 5.66 -6.21
C TRP A 59 17.72 4.74 -6.14
N ALA A 60 17.51 3.85 -7.13
CA ALA A 60 16.33 2.98 -7.23
C ALA A 60 16.11 2.10 -6.00
N ARG A 61 17.20 1.62 -5.38
CA ARG A 61 17.12 0.83 -4.15
C ARG A 61 16.56 1.63 -2.97
N ARG A 62 17.02 2.87 -2.78
CA ARG A 62 16.54 3.73 -1.68
C ARG A 62 15.08 4.11 -1.91
N ALA A 63 14.71 4.42 -3.16
CA ALA A 63 13.34 4.71 -3.53
C ALA A 63 12.41 3.49 -3.31
N GLY A 64 12.85 2.29 -3.70
CA GLY A 64 12.13 1.03 -3.45
C GLY A 64 11.88 0.77 -1.98
N GLN A 65 12.89 0.95 -1.13
CA GLN A 65 12.73 0.82 0.33
C GLN A 65 11.76 1.84 0.91
N ALA A 66 11.83 3.10 0.47
CA ALA A 66 10.92 4.15 0.91
C ALA A 66 9.47 3.83 0.50
N ALA A 67 9.26 3.44 -0.76
CA ALA A 67 7.95 3.06 -1.28
C ALA A 67 7.36 1.86 -0.54
N ALA A 68 8.13 0.80 -0.32
CA ALA A 68 7.68 -0.36 0.45
C ALA A 68 7.32 0.02 1.89
N GLY A 69 8.11 0.90 2.53
CA GLY A 69 7.82 1.40 3.88
C GLY A 69 6.54 2.25 3.94
N VAL A 70 6.34 3.12 2.97
CA VAL A 70 5.13 3.94 2.83
C VAL A 70 3.90 3.07 2.59
N LEU A 71 3.98 2.11 1.67
CA LEU A 71 2.87 1.21 1.38
C LEU A 71 2.50 0.35 2.59
N LEU A 72 3.50 -0.12 3.34
CA LEU A 72 3.28 -0.87 4.57
C LEU A 72 2.61 -0.01 5.65
N ALA A 73 3.09 1.22 5.86
CA ALA A 73 2.48 2.15 6.82
C ALA A 73 1.03 2.47 6.44
N PHE A 74 0.78 2.77 5.17
CA PHE A 74 -0.56 3.00 4.64
C PHE A 74 -1.45 1.76 4.82
N GLY A 75 -0.96 0.58 4.49
CA GLY A 75 -1.65 -0.69 4.66
C GLY A 75 -2.05 -0.96 6.11
N MET A 76 -1.16 -0.67 7.06
CA MET A 76 -1.45 -0.80 8.49
C MET A 76 -2.53 0.18 8.96
N ILE A 77 -2.49 1.43 8.52
CA ILE A 77 -3.50 2.44 8.87
C ILE A 77 -4.88 2.00 8.34
N VAL A 78 -4.95 1.58 7.07
CA VAL A 78 -6.18 1.08 6.46
C VAL A 78 -6.72 -0.14 7.20
N LEU A 79 -5.85 -1.11 7.52
CA LEU A 79 -6.23 -2.32 8.23
C LEU A 79 -6.77 -2.02 9.63
N VAL A 80 -6.09 -1.15 10.39
CA VAL A 80 -6.56 -0.71 11.70
C VAL A 80 -7.92 -0.03 11.59
N GLY A 81 -8.09 0.86 10.60
CA GLY A 81 -9.37 1.51 10.33
C GLY A 81 -10.50 0.49 10.10
N ILE A 82 -10.27 -0.50 9.23
CA ILE A 82 -11.26 -1.54 8.94
C ILE A 82 -11.58 -2.38 10.19
N ILE A 83 -10.58 -2.79 10.96
CA ILE A 83 -10.78 -3.59 12.18
C ILE A 83 -11.61 -2.80 13.21
N LEU A 84 -11.32 -1.51 13.40
CA LEU A 84 -12.11 -0.64 14.27
C LEU A 84 -13.55 -0.50 13.76
N SER A 85 -13.74 -0.37 12.45
CA SER A 85 -15.08 -0.33 11.84
C SER A 85 -15.84 -1.63 12.03
N ILE A 86 -15.19 -2.80 11.91
CA ILE A 86 -15.80 -4.10 12.19
C ILE A 86 -16.29 -4.16 13.64
N GLY A 87 -15.43 -3.79 14.60
CA GLY A 87 -15.79 -3.79 16.02
C GLY A 87 -16.96 -2.84 16.33
N PHE A 88 -16.96 -1.65 15.73
CA PHE A 88 -18.04 -0.67 15.87
C PHE A 88 -19.36 -1.19 15.28
N LEU A 89 -19.32 -1.77 14.08
CA LEU A 89 -20.50 -2.31 13.41
C LEU A 89 -21.13 -3.46 14.20
N HIS A 90 -20.30 -4.39 14.67
CA HIS A 90 -20.78 -5.53 15.45
C HIS A 90 -21.33 -5.09 16.81
N GLY A 91 -20.66 -4.15 17.47
CA GLY A 91 -21.02 -3.71 18.83
C GLY A 91 -22.29 -2.86 18.88
N ILE A 92 -22.44 -1.88 17.97
CA ILE A 92 -23.54 -0.91 18.03
C ILE A 92 -24.76 -1.38 17.26
N TYR A 93 -24.57 -1.99 16.09
CA TYR A 93 -25.67 -2.38 15.21
C TYR A 93 -26.12 -3.83 15.41
N GLY A 94 -25.44 -4.61 16.26
CA GLY A 94 -25.80 -5.99 16.57
C GLY A 94 -26.00 -6.82 15.30
N ALA A 95 -27.14 -7.53 15.21
CA ALA A 95 -27.49 -8.37 14.07
C ALA A 95 -27.55 -7.60 12.72
N VAL A 96 -27.88 -6.30 12.74
CA VAL A 96 -27.90 -5.47 11.52
C VAL A 96 -26.48 -5.17 11.03
N GLY A 97 -25.51 -5.13 11.94
CA GLY A 97 -24.09 -4.90 11.63
C GLY A 97 -23.38 -6.11 11.01
N GLU A 98 -23.94 -7.32 11.14
CA GLU A 98 -23.30 -8.57 10.70
C GLU A 98 -22.93 -8.56 9.21
N GLY A 99 -23.84 -8.08 8.36
CA GLY A 99 -23.59 -7.98 6.92
C GLY A 99 -22.40 -7.06 6.60
N GLY A 100 -22.33 -5.89 7.26
CA GLY A 100 -21.22 -4.96 7.11
C GLY A 100 -19.90 -5.55 7.61
N THR A 101 -19.92 -6.26 8.73
CA THR A 101 -18.72 -6.93 9.25
C THR A 101 -18.20 -8.01 8.32
N ALA A 102 -19.08 -8.83 7.73
CA ALA A 102 -18.68 -9.87 6.79
C ALA A 102 -18.00 -9.28 5.54
N VAL A 103 -18.55 -8.20 4.98
CA VAL A 103 -17.96 -7.50 3.83
C VAL A 103 -16.60 -6.91 4.18
N LEU A 104 -16.46 -6.25 5.34
CA LEU A 104 -15.19 -5.69 5.78
C LEU A 104 -14.15 -6.77 6.08
N SER A 105 -14.53 -7.91 6.66
CA SER A 105 -13.62 -9.05 6.86
C SER A 105 -13.11 -9.62 5.53
N LEU A 106 -13.99 -9.73 4.52
CA LEU A 106 -13.57 -10.13 3.17
C LEU A 106 -12.62 -9.10 2.56
N LEU A 107 -12.88 -7.82 2.76
CA LEU A 107 -12.00 -6.74 2.32
C LEU A 107 -10.61 -6.86 2.98
N VAL A 108 -10.54 -7.15 4.28
CA VAL A 108 -9.26 -7.41 4.97
C VAL A 108 -8.54 -8.60 4.33
N ALA A 109 -9.23 -9.73 4.13
CA ALA A 109 -8.63 -10.91 3.52
C ALA A 109 -8.07 -10.62 2.12
N LEU A 110 -8.75 -9.77 1.35
CA LEU A 110 -8.31 -9.34 0.03
C LEU A 110 -7.13 -8.36 0.10
N LEU A 111 -7.15 -7.39 1.01
CA LEU A 111 -6.17 -6.31 1.07
C LEU A 111 -4.83 -6.74 1.69
N VAL A 112 -4.83 -7.66 2.67
CA VAL A 112 -3.62 -8.07 3.40
C VAL A 112 -2.48 -8.56 2.48
N PRO A 113 -2.71 -9.43 1.48
CA PRO A 113 -1.67 -9.85 0.55
C PRO A 113 -1.01 -8.68 -0.19
N TYR A 114 -1.79 -7.67 -0.58
CA TYR A 114 -1.33 -6.56 -1.41
C TYR A 114 -0.72 -5.41 -0.61
N LEU A 115 -1.31 -5.08 0.54
CA LEU A 115 -0.91 -3.93 1.36
C LEU A 115 0.12 -4.27 2.44
N LEU A 116 0.24 -5.54 2.84
CA LEU A 116 1.20 -5.96 3.87
C LEU A 116 2.22 -6.95 3.33
N VAL A 117 1.77 -8.07 2.77
CA VAL A 117 2.70 -9.15 2.38
C VAL A 117 3.64 -8.70 1.28
N LEU A 118 3.11 -8.11 0.21
CA LEU A 118 3.92 -7.62 -0.91
C LEU A 118 4.99 -6.60 -0.50
N PRO A 119 4.69 -5.50 0.23
CA PRO A 119 5.73 -4.56 0.66
C PRO A 119 6.73 -5.18 1.64
N ILE A 120 6.31 -6.14 2.50
CA ILE A 120 7.24 -6.87 3.36
C ILE A 120 8.24 -7.68 2.52
N VAL A 121 7.76 -8.38 1.48
CA VAL A 121 8.63 -9.13 0.57
C VAL A 121 9.60 -8.20 -0.17
N GLU A 122 9.12 -7.04 -0.65
CA GLU A 122 9.97 -6.03 -1.30
C GLU A 122 11.05 -5.47 -0.35
N LEU A 123 10.68 -5.13 0.88
CA LEU A 123 11.61 -4.70 1.93
C LEU A 123 12.65 -5.79 2.26
N ALA A 124 12.20 -7.03 2.45
CA ALA A 124 13.08 -8.16 2.71
C ALA A 124 14.07 -8.39 1.56
N HIS A 125 13.61 -8.22 0.32
CA HIS A 125 14.46 -8.31 -0.86
C HIS A 125 15.56 -7.24 -0.86
N PHE A 126 15.22 -5.97 -0.68
CA PHE A 126 16.22 -4.88 -0.65
C PHE A 126 17.16 -4.94 0.56
N ARG A 127 16.73 -5.54 1.68
CA ARG A 127 17.60 -5.79 2.84
C ARG A 127 18.60 -6.92 2.57
N ARG A 128 18.19 -8.02 1.92
CA ARG A 128 19.11 -9.11 1.54
C ARG A 128 20.22 -8.64 0.59
N LEU A 129 19.88 -7.74 -0.34
CA LEU A 129 20.87 -7.11 -1.21
C LEU A 129 21.88 -6.22 -0.47
N ALA A 130 21.57 -5.81 0.77
CA ALA A 130 22.46 -5.02 1.61
C ALA A 130 23.51 -5.86 2.34
N SER A 131 23.17 -7.10 2.69
CA SER A 131 23.96 -7.97 3.56
C SER A 131 24.91 -8.89 2.79
N GLY A 132 24.85 -8.89 1.46
CA GLY A 132 25.67 -9.73 0.58
C GLY A 132 26.85 -9.01 -0.08
N THR A 133 27.17 -7.79 0.36
CA THR A 133 28.35 -6.99 -0.01
C THR A 133 29.18 -6.74 1.22
#